data_AF-A0A3D3B4D4-F1
#
_entry.id   AF-A0A3D3B4D4-F1
#
_cell.length_a   1.000
_cell.length_b   1.000
_cell.length_c   1.000
_cell.angle_alpha   90.00
_cell.angle_beta   90.00
_cell.angle_gamma   90.00
#
_symmetry.space_group_name_H-M   'P 1'
#
loop_
_entity.id
_entity.type
_entity.pdbx_description
1 polymer ?
#
loop_
_entity_poly.entity_id
_entity_poly.type
_entity_poly.pdbx_seq_one_letter_code
_entity_poly.pdbx_strand_id
1 'polypeptide(L)' 'AQRLAELRADFEAVARRLGLPLSELRLALTEVYQARRELKGLREEMVRAHLRLVVAIAKKYRGHSSLDLSDLIQEGNLGL' A
#
# COMPACT_ATOMS: atom_id res chain seq x y z
N ALA A 1 28.19 11.44 15.99
CA ALA A 1 28.73 10.10 16.33
C ALA A 1 27.73 9.28 17.14
N GLN A 2 27.24 9.80 18.29
CA GLN A 2 26.33 9.09 19.18
C GLN A 2 25.01 8.61 18.52
N ARG A 3 24.36 9.46 17.71
CA ARG A 3 23.14 9.09 16.99
C ARG A 3 23.30 7.94 16.01
N LEU A 4 24.44 7.86 15.32
CA LEU A 4 24.76 6.76 14.41
C LEU A 4 24.98 5.44 15.16
N ALA A 5 25.58 5.53 16.35
CA ALA A 5 25.77 4.36 17.22
C ALA A 5 24.44 3.85 17.77
N GLU A 6 23.54 4.74 18.21
CA GLU A 6 22.18 4.40 18.64
C GLU A 6 21.40 3.67 17.53
N LEU A 7 21.34 4.26 16.33
CA LEU A 7 20.66 3.67 15.18
C LEU A 7 21.21 2.28 14.84
N ARG A 8 22.54 2.12 14.86
CA ARG A 8 23.16 0.82 14.59
C ARG A 8 22.78 -0.22 15.64
N ALA A 9 22.76 0.16 16.92
CA ALA A 9 22.34 -0.73 18.01
C ALA A 9 20.87 -1.15 17.86
N ASP A 10 19.99 -0.24 17.45
CA ASP A 10 18.58 -0.54 17.16
C ASP A 10 18.44 -1.54 16.02
N PHE A 11 19.17 -1.33 14.92
CA PHE A 11 19.17 -2.26 13.77
C PHE A 11 19.69 -3.66 14.16
N GLU A 12 20.74 -3.74 14.97
CA GLU A 12 21.24 -5.01 15.48
C GLU A 12 20.24 -5.69 16.42
N ALA A 13 19.53 -4.93 17.26
CA ALA A 13 18.49 -5.47 18.13
C ALA A 13 17.32 -6.05 17.31
N VAL A 14 16.91 -5.36 16.24
CA VAL A 14 15.89 -5.85 15.30
C VAL A 14 16.38 -7.11 14.57
N ALA A 15 17.60 -7.10 14.05
CA ALA A 15 18.20 -8.25 13.35
C ALA A 15 18.24 -9.49 14.27
N ARG A 16 18.68 -9.33 15.52
CA ARG A 16 18.65 -10.40 16.54
C ARG A 16 17.26 -10.94 16.81
N ARG A 17 16.24 -10.07 16.94
CA ARG A 17 14.84 -10.49 17.16
C ARG A 17 14.28 -11.31 16.01
N LEU A 18 14.75 -11.06 14.79
CA LEU A 18 14.34 -11.77 13.58
C LEU A 18 15.19 -13.01 13.29
N GLY A 19 16.27 -13.23 14.05
CA GLY A 19 17.19 -14.35 13.82
C GLY A 19 18.01 -14.20 12.53
N LEU A 20 18.17 -12.98 12.02
CA LEU A 20 18.86 -12.70 10.76
C LEU A 20 20.15 -11.90 10.98
N PRO A 21 21.21 -12.14 10.21
CA PRO A 21 22.34 -11.23 10.09
C PRO A 21 21.89 -9.85 9.58
N LEU A 22 22.57 -8.78 10.03
CA LEU A 22 22.25 -7.41 9.60
C LEU A 22 22.34 -7.21 8.08
N SER A 23 23.25 -7.91 7.41
CA SER A 23 23.39 -7.92 5.96
C SER A 23 22.14 -8.48 5.26
N GLU A 24 21.60 -9.57 5.77
CA GLU A 24 20.38 -10.21 5.23
C GLU A 24 19.14 -9.35 5.50
N LEU A 25 19.04 -8.77 6.71
CA LEU A 25 17.97 -7.82 7.02
C LEU A 25 17.94 -6.65 6.04
N ARG A 26 19.10 -6.11 5.66
CA ARG A 26 19.19 -5.00 4.70
C ARG A 26 18.71 -5.41 3.30
N LEU A 27 19.08 -6.60 2.84
CA LEU A 27 18.63 -7.13 1.54
C LEU A 27 17.12 -7.36 1.55
N ALA A 28 16.60 -8.05 2.57
CA ALA A 28 15.17 -8.29 2.74
C ALA A 28 14.35 -7.00 2.79
N LEU A 29 14.83 -5.98 3.52
CA LEU A 29 14.17 -4.67 3.54
C LEU A 29 14.13 -4.03 2.15
N THR A 30 15.23 -4.13 1.39
CA THR A 30 15.29 -3.59 0.04
C THR A 30 14.26 -4.26 -0.87
N GLU A 31 14.18 -5.58 -0.85
CA GLU A 31 13.18 -6.35 -1.60
C GLU A 31 11.76 -5.98 -1.20
N VAL A 32 11.47 -5.88 0.11
CA VAL A 32 10.16 -5.47 0.61
C VAL A 32 9.78 -4.06 0.12
N TYR A 33 10.72 -3.12 0.11
CA TYR A 33 10.46 -1.76 -0.40
C TYR A 33 10.18 -1.76 -1.91
N GLN A 34 10.89 -2.57 -2.70
CA GLN A 34 10.63 -2.68 -4.13
C GLN A 34 9.28 -3.34 -4.41
N ALA A 35 8.99 -4.48 -3.76
CA ALA A 35 7.71 -5.16 -3.89
C ALA A 35 6.53 -4.25 -3.51
N ARG A 36 6.66 -3.44 -2.45
CA ARG A 36 5.62 -2.47 -2.07
C ARG A 36 5.40 -1.40 -3.14
N ARG A 37 6.47 -0.93 -3.79
CA ARG A 37 6.37 0.07 -4.87
C ARG A 37 5.65 -0.53 -6.08
N GLU A 38 6.02 -1.74 -6.46
CA GLU A 38 5.41 -2.45 -7.58
C GLU A 38 3.92 -2.75 -7.31
N LEU A 39 3.61 -3.29 -6.13
CA LEU A 39 2.22 -3.54 -5.70
C LEU A 39 1.36 -2.28 -5.72
N LYS A 40 1.92 -1.13 -5.35
CA LYS A 40 1.20 0.16 -5.44
C LYS A 40 0.82 0.47 -6.89
N GLY A 41 1.76 0.33 -7.82
CA GLY A 41 1.51 0.56 -9.25
C GLY A 41 0.46 -0.40 -9.81
N LEU A 42 0.57 -1.68 -9.48
CA LEU A 42 -0.38 -2.72 -9.88
C LEU A 42 -1.79 -2.47 -9.33
N ARG A 43 -1.89 -2.01 -8.07
CA ARG A 43 -3.19 -1.63 -7.50
C ARG A 43 -3.83 -0.48 -8.26
N GLU A 44 -3.05 0.55 -8.57
CA GLU A 44 -3.56 1.70 -9.34
C GLU A 44 -4.00 1.29 -10.76
N GLU A 45 -3.26 0.40 -11.41
CA GLU A 45 -3.63 -0.15 -12.72
C GLU A 45 -4.91 -0.98 -12.65
N MET A 46 -5.04 -1.83 -11.63
CA MET A 46 -6.23 -2.65 -11.38
C MET A 46 -7.47 -1.75 -11.21
N VAL A 47 -7.39 -0.71 -10.38
CA VAL A 47 -8.50 0.24 -10.19
C VAL A 47 -8.85 0.93 -11.52
N ARG A 48 -7.85 1.40 -12.29
CA ARG A 48 -8.09 2.03 -13.59
C ARG A 48 -8.74 1.09 -14.60
N ALA A 49 -8.32 -0.18 -14.65
CA ALA A 49 -8.90 -1.19 -15.53
C ALA A 49 -10.38 -1.45 -15.23
N HIS A 50 -10.79 -1.32 -13.96
CA HIS A 50 -12.16 -1.58 -13.52
C HIS A 50 -13.03 -0.33 -13.35
N LEU A 51 -12.54 0.88 -13.64
CA LEU A 51 -13.28 2.12 -13.46
C LEU A 51 -14.66 2.11 -14.16
N ARG A 52 -14.77 1.49 -15.34
CA ARG A 52 -16.06 1.39 -16.06
C ARG A 52 -17.09 0.56 -15.29
N LEU A 53 -16.66 -0.51 -14.63
CA LEU A 53 -17.50 -1.35 -13.78
C LEU A 53 -17.99 -0.53 -12.58
N VAL A 54 -17.09 0.19 -11.91
CA VAL A 54 -17.42 1.06 -10.77
C VAL A 54 -18.48 2.08 -11.16
N VAL A 55 -18.27 2.78 -12.29
CA VAL A 55 -19.24 3.75 -12.81
C VAL A 55 -20.59 3.10 -13.11
N ALA A 56 -20.61 1.90 -13.70
CA ALA A 56 -21.84 1.19 -14.01
C ALA A 56 -22.62 0.79 -12.74
N ILE A 57 -21.91 0.41 -11.67
CA ILE A 57 -22.51 0.09 -10.37
C ILE A 57 -22.99 1.37 -9.68
N ALA A 58 -22.15 2.40 -9.59
CA ALA A 58 -22.47 3.68 -8.93
C ALA A 58 -23.72 4.35 -9.53
N LYS A 59 -23.91 4.29 -10.85
CA LYS A 59 -25.12 4.79 -11.53
C LYS A 59 -26.41 4.17 -11.02
N LYS A 60 -26.41 2.91 -10.56
CA LYS A 60 -27.60 2.24 -10.01
C LYS A 60 -28.01 2.82 -8.65
N TYR A 61 -27.09 3.43 -7.91
CA TYR A 61 -27.32 3.95 -6.56
C TYR A 61 -27.67 5.45 -6.51
N ARG A 62 -27.58 6.18 -7.62
CA ARG A 62 -27.80 7.65 -7.67
C ARG A 62 -29.18 8.10 -7.16
N GLY A 63 -30.21 7.28 -7.31
CA GLY A 63 -31.57 7.60 -6.83
C GLY A 63 -31.90 7.08 -5.42
N HIS A 64 -30.98 6.31 -4.82
CA HIS A 64 -31.19 5.64 -3.53
C HIS A 64 -30.25 6.17 -2.43
N SER A 65 -29.32 7.04 -2.79
CA SER A 65 -28.35 7.66 -1.89
C SER A 65 -28.47 9.18 -1.96
N SER A 66 -28.19 9.86 -0.86
CA SER A 66 -28.02 11.32 -0.81
C SER A 66 -26.67 11.79 -1.35
N LEU A 67 -25.75 10.85 -1.65
CA LEU A 67 -24.41 11.15 -2.16
C LEU A 67 -24.43 11.42 -3.66
N ASP A 68 -23.54 12.31 -4.08
CA ASP A 68 -23.34 12.60 -5.49
C ASP A 68 -22.68 11.41 -6.22
N LEU A 69 -22.83 11.40 -7.56
CA LEU A 69 -22.28 10.31 -8.38
C LEU A 69 -20.75 10.22 -8.27
N SER A 70 -20.05 11.34 -8.12
CA SER A 70 -18.59 11.33 -7.89
C SER A 70 -18.23 10.61 -6.60
N ASP A 71 -18.99 10.81 -5.54
CA ASP A 71 -18.72 10.24 -4.22
C ASP A 71 -19.01 8.73 -4.23
N LEU A 72 -20.09 8.31 -4.86
CA LEU A 72 -20.39 6.88 -5.08
C LEU A 72 -19.29 6.18 -5.90
N ILE A 73 -18.68 6.87 -6.86
CA ILE A 73 -17.54 6.34 -7.62
C ILE A 73 -16.30 6.25 -6.73
N GLN A 74 -16.03 7.25 -5.87
CA GLN A 74 -14.90 7.19 -4.95
C GLN A 74 -15.04 6.04 -3.96
N GLU A 75 -16.21 5.89 -3.32
CA GLU A 75 -16.50 4.76 -2.43
C GLU A 75 -16.35 3.42 -3.14
N GLY A 76 -16.85 3.31 -4.39
CA GLY A 76 -16.67 2.10 -5.20
C GLY A 76 -15.22 1.80 -5.56
N ASN A 77 -14.41 2.83 -5.85
CA ASN A 77 -12.97 2.68 -6.10
C ASN A 77 -12.19 2.34 -4.82
N LEU A 78 -12.63 2.83 -3.65
CA LEU A 78 -12.05 2.48 -2.35
C LEU A 78 -12.34 1.02 -1.97
N GLY A 79 -13.51 0.50 -2.36
CA GLY A 79 -13.89 -0.89 -2.20
C GLY A 79 -13.13 -1.87 -3.11
N LEU A 80 -12.46 -1.36 -4.16
CA LEU A 80 -11.56 -2.11 -5.04
C LEU A 80 -10.11 -2.08 -4.56
#